data_AF-A0A7C5TDU4-F1
#
_entry.id   AF-A0A7C5TDU4-F1
#
_cell.length_a   1.000
_cell.length_b   1.000
_cell.length_c   1.000
_cell.angle_alpha   90.00
_cell.angle_beta   90.00
_cell.angle_gamma   90.00
#
_symmetry.space_group_name_H-M   'P 1'
#
loop_
_entity.id
_entity.type
_entity.pdbx_description
1 polymer ?
#
loop_
_entity_poly.entity_id
_entity_poly.type
_entity_poly.pdbx_seq_one_letter_code
_entity_poly.pdbx_strand_id
1 'polypeptide(L)'
;MSIRFAKDTWSYEQFVKSIAPVRLSLSLFSSRREVWLRPHKRFWLFWWKVLTGEARLTSTLIIKRKTNKWYAVFVFEIKPRQETPQAIVSFDVNENTIAVAKVDLPSTVDKVADWNRQYLTPELYTIRTDFGRLARRYEAIRNTIIERLKPHFALPNGKYIDITNSREYKKFVRRLREDNRKLGRVRQIANELTKVPTLIITEELGKAPQQSMINEIKRSETRHRVSQIPFKTIEKLIEDKALERGSRMFKVSSHRNSKVRPEHFMMMRKTDDWHILQCPLGHYVNRDYASILNMLWKATPEGWIKGVWWNMRKKMD
;
A
#
# COMPACT_ATOMS: atom_id res chain seq x y z
N MET A 1 7.61 -15.97 -27.19
CA MET A 1 6.17 -16.34 -27.20
C MET A 1 5.43 -15.32 -28.05
N SER A 2 4.84 -15.71 -29.18
CA SER A 2 4.24 -14.76 -30.14
C SER A 2 2.74 -14.96 -30.21
N ILE A 3 1.95 -13.98 -29.76
CA ILE A 3 0.54 -13.89 -30.09
C ILE A 3 0.47 -13.19 -31.45
N ARG A 4 0.01 -13.88 -32.50
CA ARG A 4 -0.21 -13.29 -33.82
C ARG A 4 -1.70 -12.99 -33.95
N PHE A 5 -2.01 -11.72 -34.17
CA PHE A 5 -3.33 -11.27 -34.59
C PHE A 5 -3.33 -11.18 -36.12
N ALA A 6 -4.48 -11.44 -36.75
CA ALA A 6 -4.62 -11.21 -38.19
C ALA A 6 -4.29 -9.74 -38.49
N LYS A 7 -3.49 -9.52 -39.53
CA LYS A 7 -2.58 -8.39 -39.71
C LYS A 7 -3.27 -7.02 -39.87
N ASP A 8 -4.59 -6.99 -40.05
CA ASP A 8 -5.27 -5.84 -40.68
C ASP A 8 -6.51 -5.33 -39.93
N THR A 9 -6.62 -5.48 -38.60
CA THR A 9 -7.86 -5.07 -37.91
C THR A 9 -7.67 -4.27 -36.63
N TRP A 10 -7.92 -2.96 -36.79
CA TRP A 10 -8.64 -2.05 -35.87
C TRP A 10 -7.84 -1.09 -34.99
N SER A 11 -8.45 0.08 -34.74
CA SER A 11 -8.00 1.07 -33.75
C SER A 11 -8.28 0.60 -32.31
N TYR A 12 -7.49 1.08 -31.33
CA TYR A 12 -7.61 0.72 -29.91
C TYR A 12 -9.03 0.92 -29.35
N GLU A 13 -9.73 1.98 -29.76
CA GLU A 13 -11.13 2.24 -29.35
C GLU A 13 -12.13 1.20 -29.86
N GLN A 14 -11.96 0.75 -31.11
CA GLN A 14 -12.79 -0.31 -31.69
C GLN A 14 -12.49 -1.66 -31.02
N PHE A 15 -11.24 -1.91 -30.64
CA PHE A 15 -10.81 -3.18 -30.03
C PHE A 15 -11.26 -3.37 -28.58
N VAL A 16 -11.17 -2.32 -27.75
CA VAL A 16 -11.57 -2.36 -26.33
C VAL A 16 -13.10 -2.49 -26.17
N LYS A 17 -13.87 -1.98 -27.15
CA LYS A 17 -15.32 -2.18 -27.25
C LYS A 17 -15.68 -3.56 -27.81
N SER A 18 -14.76 -4.24 -28.49
CA SER A 18 -15.01 -5.55 -29.09
C SER A 18 -15.16 -6.62 -28.00
N ILE A 19 -16.34 -7.23 -27.96
CA ILE A 19 -16.70 -8.35 -27.08
C ILE A 19 -16.37 -9.70 -27.75
N ALA A 20 -15.86 -9.65 -28.99
CA ALA A 20 -15.68 -10.80 -29.86
C ALA A 20 -14.64 -11.78 -29.29
N PRO A 21 -14.91 -13.11 -29.37
CA PRO A 21 -13.90 -14.12 -29.13
C PRO A 21 -12.72 -13.92 -30.08
N VAL A 22 -11.51 -13.99 -29.53
CA VAL A 22 -10.27 -13.84 -30.27
C VAL A 22 -9.57 -15.19 -30.34
N ARG A 23 -9.13 -15.55 -31.54
CA ARG A 23 -8.31 -16.73 -31.79
C ARG A 23 -6.88 -16.45 -31.35
N LEU A 24 -6.43 -17.11 -30.30
CA LEU A 24 -5.07 -16.98 -29.76
C LEU A 24 -4.32 -18.29 -29.93
N SER A 25 -3.12 -18.24 -30.51
CA SER A 25 -2.19 -19.38 -30.53
C SER A 25 -1.44 -19.42 -29.19
N LEU A 26 -1.75 -20.41 -28.36
CA LEU A 26 -1.17 -20.59 -27.04
C LEU A 26 -0.25 -21.80 -27.02
N SER A 27 0.88 -21.69 -26.31
CA SER A 27 1.77 -22.82 -26.07
C SER A 27 1.25 -23.64 -24.90
N LEU A 28 0.52 -24.72 -25.18
CA LEU A 28 -0.15 -25.58 -24.20
C LEU A 28 0.46 -26.97 -24.21
N PHE A 29 0.93 -27.46 -23.06
CA PHE A 29 1.41 -28.83 -22.89
C PHE A 29 2.35 -29.27 -24.04
N SER A 30 3.46 -28.54 -24.23
CA SER A 30 4.46 -28.78 -25.30
C SER A 30 4.00 -28.60 -26.76
N SER A 31 2.75 -28.22 -27.03
CA SER A 31 2.22 -27.97 -28.39
C SER A 31 1.60 -26.58 -28.53
N ARG A 32 1.75 -25.93 -29.69
CA ARG A 32 0.95 -24.72 -29.98
C ARG A 32 -0.45 -25.14 -30.36
N ARG A 33 -1.45 -24.65 -29.63
CA ARG A 33 -2.86 -24.85 -29.96
C ARG A 33 -3.55 -23.51 -30.11
N GLU A 34 -4.39 -23.42 -31.12
CA GLU A 34 -5.23 -22.25 -31.33
C GLU A 34 -6.51 -22.42 -30.52
N VAL A 35 -6.79 -21.42 -29.68
CA VAL A 35 -7.94 -21.43 -28.78
C VAL A 35 -8.69 -20.13 -28.95
N TRP A 36 -10.01 -20.24 -29.06
CA TRP A 36 -10.90 -19.09 -28.98
C TRP A 36 -11.08 -18.69 -27.52
N LEU A 37 -10.59 -17.51 -27.17
CA LEU A 37 -10.74 -16.94 -25.84
C LEU A 37 -11.52 -15.64 -25.92
N ARG A 38 -12.20 -15.28 -24.83
CA ARG A 38 -12.78 -13.95 -24.65
C ARG A 38 -11.93 -13.18 -23.65
N PRO A 39 -10.93 -12.39 -24.11
CA PRO A 39 -10.01 -11.72 -23.22
C PRO A 39 -10.71 -10.64 -22.40
N HIS A 40 -10.25 -10.43 -21.17
CA HIS A 40 -10.76 -9.35 -20.33
C HIS A 40 -10.25 -7.99 -20.84
N LYS A 41 -10.95 -6.87 -20.58
CA LYS A 41 -10.52 -5.51 -20.98
C LYS A 41 -9.07 -5.17 -20.59
N ARG A 42 -8.61 -5.72 -19.46
CA ARG A 42 -7.22 -5.56 -18.97
C ARG A 42 -6.18 -6.26 -19.85
N PHE A 43 -6.51 -7.39 -20.48
CA PHE A 43 -5.61 -8.03 -21.42
C PHE A 43 -5.28 -7.08 -22.57
N TRP A 44 -6.30 -6.41 -23.12
CA TRP A 44 -6.13 -5.44 -24.20
C TRP A 44 -5.30 -4.23 -23.80
N LEU A 45 -5.53 -3.70 -22.59
CA LEU A 45 -4.72 -2.61 -22.05
C LEU A 45 -3.23 -2.98 -22.00
N PHE A 46 -2.89 -4.16 -21.50
CA PHE A 46 -1.48 -4.59 -21.42
C PHE A 46 -0.93 -5.01 -22.77
N TRP A 47 -1.75 -5.59 -23.65
CA TRP A 47 -1.34 -5.91 -25.01
C TRP A 47 -1.00 -4.65 -25.81
N TRP A 48 -1.80 -3.59 -25.67
CA TRP A 48 -1.49 -2.28 -26.23
C TRP A 48 -0.13 -1.76 -25.73
N LYS A 49 0.14 -1.87 -24.42
CA LYS A 49 1.46 -1.53 -23.86
C LYS A 49 2.61 -2.37 -24.43
N VAL A 50 2.36 -3.61 -24.82
CA VAL A 50 3.36 -4.43 -25.51
C VAL A 50 3.63 -3.87 -26.91
N LEU A 51 2.58 -3.50 -27.64
CA LEU A 51 2.71 -2.91 -28.98
C LEU A 51 3.43 -1.56 -28.96
N THR A 52 3.23 -0.75 -27.92
CA THR A 52 3.94 0.53 -27.74
C THR A 52 5.33 0.38 -27.12
N GLY A 53 5.79 -0.85 -26.83
CA GLY A 53 7.12 -1.12 -26.26
C GLY A 53 7.27 -0.81 -24.76
N GLU A 54 6.18 -0.47 -24.07
CA GLU A 54 6.11 -0.18 -22.63
C GLU A 54 6.03 -1.45 -21.75
N ALA A 55 5.63 -2.58 -22.32
CA ALA A 55 5.51 -3.85 -21.61
C ALA A 55 6.02 -5.02 -22.45
N ARG A 56 6.27 -6.16 -21.80
CA ARG A 56 6.64 -7.43 -22.43
C ARG A 56 5.74 -8.53 -21.92
N LEU A 57 5.25 -9.39 -22.82
CA LEU A 57 4.59 -10.63 -22.41
C LEU A 57 5.67 -11.61 -21.92
N THR A 58 5.63 -11.93 -20.63
CA THR A 58 6.63 -12.78 -19.97
C THR A 58 6.20 -14.24 -20.01
N SER A 59 4.95 -14.52 -19.65
CA SER A 59 4.42 -15.89 -19.63
C SER A 59 2.92 -15.95 -19.84
N THR A 60 2.44 -17.10 -20.32
CA THR A 60 1.02 -17.45 -20.28
C THR A 60 0.87 -18.73 -19.48
N LEU A 61 0.01 -18.68 -18.46
CA LEU A 61 -0.30 -19.77 -17.57
C LEU A 61 -1.76 -20.18 -17.78
N ILE A 62 -2.04 -21.44 -18.08
CA ILE A 62 -3.39 -21.98 -17.93
C ILE A 62 -3.63 -22.31 -16.46
N ILE A 63 -4.67 -21.73 -15.89
CA ILE A 63 -5.16 -22.08 -14.56
C ILE A 63 -6.25 -23.15 -14.68
N LYS A 64 -6.20 -24.12 -13.77
CA LYS A 64 -7.19 -25.21 -13.62
C LYS A 64 -8.63 -24.67 -13.54
N ARG A 65 -9.56 -25.49 -14.05
CA ARG A 65 -11.02 -25.30 -14.05
C ARG A 65 -11.51 -24.73 -12.71
N LYS A 66 -12.07 -23.52 -12.76
CA LYS A 66 -12.75 -22.88 -11.63
C LYS A 66 -14.19 -22.61 -12.03
N THR A 67 -15.16 -23.15 -11.27
CA THR A 67 -16.60 -23.02 -11.54
C THR A 67 -16.97 -23.33 -13.00
N ASN A 68 -16.52 -24.49 -13.52
CA ASN A 68 -16.73 -24.94 -14.91
C ASN A 68 -16.14 -24.06 -16.02
N LYS A 69 -15.27 -23.10 -15.71
CA LYS A 69 -14.57 -22.27 -16.70
C LYS A 69 -13.07 -22.51 -16.65
N TRP A 70 -12.44 -22.58 -17.83
CA TRP A 70 -10.99 -22.55 -17.99
C TRP A 70 -10.51 -21.10 -18.02
N TYR A 71 -9.43 -20.81 -17.30
CA TYR A 71 -8.85 -19.47 -17.25
C TYR A 71 -7.43 -19.50 -17.81
N ALA A 72 -7.16 -18.65 -18.80
CA ALA A 72 -5.80 -18.33 -19.22
C ALA A 72 -5.36 -17.04 -18.53
N VAL A 73 -4.22 -17.07 -17.86
CA VAL A 73 -3.59 -15.92 -17.22
C VAL A 73 -2.37 -15.54 -18.01
N PHE A 74 -2.30 -14.26 -18.39
CA PHE A 74 -1.18 -13.68 -19.11
C PHE A 74 -0.42 -12.79 -18.12
N VAL A 75 0.88 -13.02 -18.00
CA VAL A 75 1.78 -12.24 -17.15
C VAL A 75 2.56 -11.29 -18.04
N PHE A 76 2.40 -10.00 -17.77
CA PHE A 76 3.08 -8.92 -18.45
C PHE A 76 4.06 -8.27 -17.49
N GLU A 77 5.29 -8.06 -17.96
CA GLU A 77 6.30 -7.25 -17.30
C GLU A 77 6.24 -5.83 -17.86
N ILE A 78 6.05 -4.85 -16.99
CA ILE A 78 5.90 -3.45 -17.38
C ILE A 78 7.25 -2.78 -17.13
N LYS A 79 7.74 -2.03 -18.12
CA LYS A 79 8.94 -1.21 -17.92
C LYS A 79 8.60 -0.05 -16.98
N PRO A 80 9.44 0.27 -15.98
CA PRO A 80 9.23 1.43 -15.14
C PRO A 80 9.12 2.68 -16.02
N ARG A 81 8.06 3.47 -15.84
CA ARG A 81 7.95 4.76 -16.51
C ARG A 81 8.92 5.74 -15.84
N GLN A 82 9.47 6.66 -16.62
CA GLN A 82 10.25 7.79 -16.10
C GLN A 82 9.44 9.04 -16.44
N GLU A 83 8.67 9.52 -15.48
CA GLU A 83 7.91 10.76 -15.58
C GLU A 83 8.50 11.77 -14.60
N THR A 84 8.36 13.06 -14.88
CA THR A 84 8.76 14.10 -13.92
C THR A 84 7.78 14.07 -12.74
N PRO A 85 8.27 14.01 -11.49
CA PRO A 85 7.39 14.01 -10.34
C PRO A 85 6.63 15.34 -10.28
N GLN A 86 5.32 15.26 -10.11
CA GLN A 86 4.42 16.39 -9.92
C GLN A 86 4.16 16.66 -8.43
N ALA A 87 4.33 15.67 -7.58
CA ALA A 87 4.15 15.82 -6.14
C ALA A 87 5.24 15.10 -5.34
N ILE A 88 5.43 15.53 -4.10
CA ILE A 88 6.19 14.79 -3.08
C ILE A 88 5.19 14.36 -2.00
N VAL A 89 5.21 13.09 -1.65
CA VAL A 89 4.32 12.54 -0.61
C VAL A 89 5.14 11.79 0.41
N SER A 90 4.96 12.10 1.69
CA SER A 90 5.44 11.24 2.79
C SER A 90 4.25 10.58 3.49
N PHE A 91 4.34 9.30 3.80
CA PHE A 91 3.28 8.60 4.54
C PHE A 91 3.80 7.73 5.67
N ASP A 92 3.01 7.63 6.73
CA ASP A 92 3.22 6.77 7.89
C ASP A 92 2.01 5.88 8.13
N VAL A 93 2.25 4.62 8.49
CA VAL A 93 1.19 3.61 8.61
C VAL A 93 0.87 3.34 10.09
N ASN A 94 -0.37 3.56 10.47
CA ASN A 94 -0.89 3.29 11.81
C ASN A 94 -1.94 2.14 11.79
N GLU A 95 -2.48 1.77 12.96
CA GLU A 95 -3.41 0.63 13.13
C GLU A 95 -4.69 0.77 12.29
N ASN A 96 -5.26 1.98 12.22
CA ASN A 96 -6.53 2.23 11.53
C ASN A 96 -6.48 3.37 10.52
N THR A 97 -5.34 4.03 10.38
CA THR A 97 -5.15 5.20 9.53
C THR A 97 -3.77 5.17 8.89
N ILE A 98 -3.63 5.89 7.77
CA ILE A 98 -2.35 6.26 7.19
C ILE A 98 -2.30 7.77 7.18
N ALA A 99 -1.30 8.33 7.85
CA ALA A 99 -1.05 9.77 7.81
C ALA A 99 -0.27 10.10 6.55
N VAL A 100 -0.66 11.15 5.85
CA VAL A 100 -0.06 11.55 4.58
C VAL A 100 0.21 13.04 4.59
N ALA A 101 1.43 13.42 4.19
CA ALA A 101 1.79 14.79 3.87
C ALA A 101 2.03 14.87 2.37
N LYS A 102 1.35 15.79 1.68
CA LYS A 102 1.48 15.99 0.24
C LYS A 102 1.96 17.40 -0.06
N VAL A 103 2.94 17.50 -0.94
CA VAL A 103 3.48 18.74 -1.50
C VAL A 103 3.26 18.68 -3.02
N ASP A 104 2.59 19.68 -3.57
CA ASP A 104 2.38 19.79 -5.01
C ASP A 104 3.45 20.70 -5.64
N LEU A 105 4.31 20.13 -6.50
CA LEU A 105 5.50 20.81 -7.03
C LEU A 105 5.16 21.98 -7.97
N PRO A 106 4.21 21.88 -8.92
CA PRO A 106 3.81 23.01 -9.75
C PRO A 106 3.37 24.23 -8.94
N SER A 107 2.50 24.03 -7.94
CA SER A 107 2.06 25.10 -7.04
C SER A 107 3.19 25.65 -6.15
N THR A 108 4.30 24.93 -6.04
CA THR A 108 5.45 25.29 -5.22
C THR A 108 6.43 26.15 -6.02
N VAL A 109 6.61 25.91 -7.32
CA VAL A 109 7.53 26.70 -8.16
C VAL A 109 7.11 28.16 -8.17
N ASP A 110 5.82 28.44 -8.32
CA ASP A 110 5.28 29.81 -8.28
C ASP A 110 5.49 30.47 -6.90
N LYS A 111 5.29 29.71 -5.81
CA LYS A 111 5.50 30.19 -4.43
C LYS A 111 6.98 30.37 -4.05
N VAL A 112 7.89 29.66 -4.70
CA VAL A 112 9.34 29.78 -4.48
C VAL A 112 9.92 30.93 -5.30
N ALA A 113 9.34 31.22 -6.48
CA ALA A 113 9.68 32.37 -7.31
C ALA A 113 9.25 33.69 -6.67
N ASP A 114 8.09 33.72 -5.99
CA ASP A 114 7.68 34.85 -5.16
C ASP A 114 8.50 34.89 -3.86
N TRP A 115 9.39 35.87 -3.78
CA TRP A 115 10.55 36.00 -2.90
C TRP A 115 10.23 36.15 -1.40
N ASN A 116 9.55 35.18 -0.79
CA ASN A 116 9.42 35.04 0.66
C ASN A 116 9.62 33.57 1.02
N ARG A 117 10.88 33.17 1.27
CA ARG A 117 11.45 31.85 1.66
C ARG A 117 10.71 31.09 2.79
N GLN A 118 9.41 31.00 2.68
CA GLN A 118 8.44 30.70 3.70
C GLN A 118 7.35 29.94 2.95
N TYR A 119 7.14 28.69 3.37
CA TYR A 119 5.98 27.85 3.06
C TYR A 119 6.05 26.95 1.82
N LEU A 120 6.65 25.78 2.05
CA LEU A 120 6.01 24.53 1.68
C LEU A 120 5.14 24.08 2.87
N THR A 121 3.89 24.53 2.97
CA THR A 121 2.92 23.91 3.89
C THR A 121 2.37 22.67 3.21
N PRO A 122 2.81 21.46 3.59
CA PRO A 122 2.24 20.25 3.01
C PRO A 122 0.78 20.14 3.41
N GLU A 123 -0.04 19.64 2.49
CA GLU A 123 -1.38 19.21 2.79
C GLU A 123 -1.31 17.96 3.67
N LEU A 124 -1.81 18.06 4.90
CA LEU A 124 -1.84 16.95 5.86
C LEU A 124 -3.22 16.33 5.89
N TYR A 125 -3.30 15.03 5.60
CA TYR A 125 -4.56 14.29 5.68
C TYR A 125 -4.34 12.85 6.14
N THR A 126 -5.44 12.19 6.52
CA THR A 126 -5.40 10.79 6.96
C THR A 126 -6.32 9.93 6.12
N ILE A 127 -5.81 8.80 5.63
CA ILE A 127 -6.61 7.79 4.92
C ILE A 127 -7.04 6.74 5.95
N ARG A 128 -8.36 6.51 6.08
CA ARG A 128 -8.88 5.45 6.97
C ARG A 128 -8.66 4.07 6.34
N THR A 129 -8.04 3.17 7.10
CA THR A 129 -7.73 1.80 6.67
C THR A 129 -8.55 0.75 7.42
N ASP A 130 -8.90 1.03 8.68
CA ASP A 130 -9.66 0.16 9.57
C ASP A 130 -9.05 -1.24 9.79
N PHE A 131 -7.72 -1.42 9.65
CA PHE A 131 -7.10 -2.74 9.82
C PHE A 131 -7.30 -3.31 11.23
N GLY A 132 -7.16 -2.48 12.26
CA GLY A 132 -7.45 -2.85 13.64
C GLY A 132 -8.90 -3.26 13.87
N ARG A 133 -9.86 -2.51 13.30
CA ARG A 133 -11.29 -2.84 13.36
C ARG A 133 -11.59 -4.17 12.66
N LEU A 134 -10.99 -4.39 11.49
CA LEU A 134 -11.07 -5.66 10.76
C LEU A 134 -10.53 -6.83 11.58
N ALA A 135 -9.37 -6.65 12.23
CA ALA A 135 -8.78 -7.65 13.12
C ALA A 135 -9.69 -8.00 14.30
N ARG A 136 -10.23 -7.00 15.02
CA ARG A 136 -11.17 -7.23 16.14
C ARG A 136 -12.41 -7.99 15.70
N ARG A 137 -12.96 -7.62 14.54
CA ARG A 137 -14.14 -8.29 13.99
C ARG A 137 -13.85 -9.74 13.63
N TYR A 138 -12.70 -9.99 13.02
CA TYR A 138 -12.26 -11.35 12.70
C TYR A 138 -12.08 -12.20 13.97
N GLU A 139 -11.45 -11.63 15.00
CA GLU A 139 -11.26 -12.28 16.30
C GLU A 139 -12.58 -12.64 16.99
N ALA A 140 -13.54 -11.70 17.05
CA ALA A 140 -14.86 -11.94 17.62
C ALA A 140 -15.61 -13.08 16.89
N ILE A 141 -15.59 -13.06 15.56
CA ILE A 141 -16.23 -14.11 14.74
C ILE A 141 -15.51 -15.44 14.92
N ARG A 142 -14.17 -15.44 14.95
CA ARG A 142 -13.35 -16.64 15.17
C ARG A 142 -13.68 -17.29 16.50
N ASN A 143 -13.75 -16.52 17.59
CA ASN A 143 -14.06 -17.03 18.92
C ASN A 143 -15.48 -17.62 18.95
N THR A 144 -16.46 -16.92 18.37
CA THR A 144 -17.84 -17.43 18.26
C THR A 144 -17.91 -18.77 17.51
N ILE A 145 -17.17 -18.92 16.41
CA ILE A 145 -17.11 -20.18 15.66
C ILE A 145 -16.43 -21.28 16.47
N ILE A 146 -15.35 -20.96 17.18
CA ILE A 146 -14.64 -21.90 18.03
C ILE A 146 -15.59 -22.41 19.13
N GLU A 147 -16.27 -21.52 19.87
CA GLU A 147 -17.24 -21.92 20.90
C GLU A 147 -18.35 -22.81 20.32
N ARG A 148 -18.87 -22.47 19.13
CA ARG A 148 -19.89 -23.28 18.46
C ARG A 148 -19.40 -24.69 18.10
N LEU A 149 -18.14 -24.82 17.70
CA LEU A 149 -17.56 -26.10 17.26
C LEU A 149 -17.03 -26.92 18.44
N LYS A 150 -16.65 -26.30 19.58
CA LYS A 150 -16.07 -26.98 20.75
C LYS A 150 -16.77 -28.28 21.14
N PRO A 151 -18.12 -28.34 21.26
CA PRO A 151 -18.79 -29.58 21.67
C PRO A 151 -18.54 -30.77 20.74
N HIS A 152 -18.34 -30.53 19.44
CA HIS A 152 -18.14 -31.57 18.43
C HIS A 152 -16.70 -32.12 18.39
N PHE A 153 -15.76 -31.47 19.07
CA PHE A 153 -14.34 -31.84 19.09
C PHE A 153 -13.83 -32.19 20.49
N ALA A 154 -14.75 -32.50 21.41
CA ALA A 154 -14.43 -32.96 22.76
C ALA A 154 -13.89 -34.40 22.73
N LEU A 155 -12.77 -34.63 23.41
CA LEU A 155 -12.20 -35.95 23.60
C LEU A 155 -12.76 -36.60 24.89
N PRO A 156 -12.73 -37.94 25.01
CA PRO A 156 -13.19 -38.65 26.21
C PRO A 156 -12.45 -38.25 27.49
N ASN A 157 -11.24 -37.69 27.38
CA ASN A 157 -10.41 -37.22 28.49
C ASN A 157 -10.69 -35.74 28.89
N GLY A 158 -11.75 -35.13 28.37
CA GLY A 158 -12.11 -33.73 28.64
C GLY A 158 -11.24 -32.68 27.95
N LYS A 159 -10.24 -33.09 27.15
CA LYS A 159 -9.45 -32.18 26.29
C LYS A 159 -10.15 -31.96 24.95
N TYR A 160 -9.81 -30.88 24.26
CA TYR A 160 -10.34 -30.59 22.94
C TYR A 160 -9.26 -30.77 21.88
N ILE A 161 -9.62 -31.30 20.71
CA ILE A 161 -8.75 -31.29 19.54
C ILE A 161 -8.61 -29.84 19.06
N ASP A 162 -7.47 -29.49 18.46
CA ASP A 162 -7.29 -28.17 17.84
C ASP A 162 -8.32 -27.95 16.70
N ILE A 163 -9.36 -27.19 17.02
CA ILE A 163 -10.48 -26.86 16.13
C ILE A 163 -10.01 -26.03 14.93
N THR A 164 -8.93 -25.25 15.09
CA THR A 164 -8.45 -24.33 14.05
C THR A 164 -7.92 -25.06 12.81
N ASN A 165 -7.51 -26.32 12.98
CA ASN A 165 -7.06 -27.18 11.90
C ASN A 165 -8.17 -27.96 11.20
N SER A 166 -9.38 -27.96 11.76
CA SER A 166 -10.53 -28.70 11.22
C SER A 166 -11.00 -28.17 9.86
N ARG A 167 -11.57 -29.08 9.05
CA ARG A 167 -12.16 -28.75 7.73
C ARG A 167 -13.35 -27.79 7.87
N GLU A 168 -14.13 -27.95 8.92
CA GLU A 168 -15.32 -27.15 9.19
C GLU A 168 -14.94 -25.70 9.51
N TYR A 169 -13.98 -25.50 10.41
CA TYR A 169 -13.43 -24.19 10.71
C TYR A 169 -12.86 -23.51 9.44
N LYS A 170 -12.06 -24.23 8.66
CA LYS A 170 -11.50 -23.73 7.39
C LYS A 170 -12.58 -23.32 6.37
N LYS A 171 -13.71 -24.03 6.31
CA LYS A 171 -14.86 -23.65 5.45
C LYS A 171 -15.48 -22.32 5.89
N PHE A 172 -15.66 -22.10 7.20
CA PHE A 172 -16.22 -20.85 7.72
C PHE A 172 -15.28 -19.67 7.52
N VAL A 173 -14.00 -19.80 7.92
CA VAL A 173 -13.01 -18.73 7.79
C VAL A 173 -12.84 -18.30 6.32
N ARG A 174 -12.84 -19.25 5.38
CA ARG A 174 -12.76 -18.94 3.94
C ARG A 174 -13.91 -18.05 3.44
N ARG A 175 -15.11 -18.14 4.03
CA ARG A 175 -16.25 -17.29 3.69
C ARG A 175 -16.09 -15.86 4.19
N LEU A 176 -15.31 -15.64 5.24
CA LEU A 176 -15.04 -14.30 5.76
C LEU A 176 -14.25 -13.46 4.77
N ARG A 177 -13.41 -14.06 3.92
CA ARG A 177 -12.61 -13.34 2.89
C ARG A 177 -11.76 -12.21 3.48
N GLU A 178 -11.17 -12.43 4.65
CA GLU A 178 -10.47 -11.40 5.39
C GLU A 178 -9.26 -10.85 4.63
N ASP A 179 -8.47 -11.73 4.02
CA ASP A 179 -7.33 -11.35 3.18
C ASP A 179 -7.77 -10.47 2.00
N ASN A 180 -8.91 -10.76 1.38
CA ASN A 180 -9.43 -9.96 0.28
C ASN A 180 -9.88 -8.57 0.75
N ARG A 181 -10.41 -8.44 1.97
CA ARG A 181 -10.76 -7.14 2.54
C ARG A 181 -9.52 -6.30 2.81
N LYS A 182 -8.51 -6.89 3.47
CA LYS A 182 -7.23 -6.23 3.72
C LYS A 182 -6.60 -5.80 2.40
N LEU A 183 -6.51 -6.70 1.42
CA LEU A 183 -5.95 -6.41 0.10
C LEU A 183 -6.73 -5.31 -0.65
N GLY A 184 -8.06 -5.26 -0.48
CA GLY A 184 -8.88 -4.19 -1.02
C GLY A 184 -8.48 -2.82 -0.48
N ARG A 185 -8.26 -2.71 0.84
CA ARG A 185 -7.77 -1.46 1.48
C ARG A 185 -6.37 -1.08 1.00
N VAL A 186 -5.45 -2.04 0.94
CA VAL A 186 -4.08 -1.82 0.45
C VAL A 186 -4.10 -1.29 -0.99
N ARG A 187 -4.95 -1.84 -1.86
CA ARG A 187 -5.12 -1.35 -3.25
C ARG A 187 -5.68 0.06 -3.33
N GLN A 188 -6.63 0.40 -2.45
CA GLN A 188 -7.18 1.75 -2.38
C GLN A 188 -6.08 2.76 -2.05
N ILE A 189 -5.28 2.49 -1.02
CA ILE A 189 -4.16 3.34 -0.59
C ILE A 189 -3.14 3.51 -1.72
N ALA A 190 -2.69 2.41 -2.32
CA ALA A 190 -1.70 2.46 -3.39
C ALA A 190 -2.22 3.28 -4.58
N ASN A 191 -3.50 3.13 -4.92
CA ASN A 191 -4.11 3.93 -5.98
C ASN A 191 -4.18 5.42 -5.65
N GLU A 192 -4.51 5.79 -4.41
CA GLU A 192 -4.57 7.18 -3.94
C GLU A 192 -3.18 7.84 -3.99
N LEU A 193 -2.16 7.19 -3.45
CA LEU A 193 -0.80 7.76 -3.35
C LEU A 193 -0.08 7.86 -4.69
N THR A 194 -0.49 7.07 -5.68
CA THR A 194 0.14 7.05 -7.02
C THR A 194 -0.79 7.62 -8.10
N LYS A 195 -1.79 8.44 -7.75
CA LYS A 195 -2.71 9.04 -8.75
C LYS A 195 -1.99 9.87 -9.80
N VAL A 196 -0.96 10.60 -9.37
CA VAL A 196 -0.07 11.41 -10.21
C VAL A 196 1.37 10.93 -10.02
N PRO A 197 2.28 11.20 -10.97
CA PRO A 197 3.70 10.95 -10.80
C PRO A 197 4.20 11.63 -9.52
N THR A 198 4.61 10.83 -8.53
CA THR A 198 4.90 11.31 -7.19
C THR A 198 6.24 10.75 -6.70
N LEU A 199 7.00 11.57 -6.01
CA LEU A 199 8.12 11.12 -5.19
C LEU A 199 7.58 10.72 -3.82
N ILE A 200 7.50 9.43 -3.56
CA ILE A 200 6.92 8.85 -2.35
C ILE A 200 8.02 8.56 -1.34
N ILE A 201 7.83 8.99 -0.10
CA ILE A 201 8.76 8.83 1.01
C ILE A 201 8.05 8.04 2.11
N THR A 202 8.70 7.01 2.61
CA THR A 202 8.22 6.26 3.78
C THR A 202 9.39 5.86 4.66
N GLU A 203 9.11 5.43 5.88
CA GLU A 203 10.15 4.93 6.77
C GLU A 203 10.65 3.56 6.31
N GLU A 204 11.93 3.32 6.58
CA GLU A 204 12.51 2.00 6.42
C GLU A 204 11.97 1.06 7.51
N LEU A 205 10.86 0.42 7.19
CA LEU A 205 10.34 -0.71 7.94
C LEU A 205 11.32 -1.87 7.74
N GLY A 206 11.99 -2.33 8.79
CA GLY A 206 12.93 -3.46 8.73
C GLY A 206 12.29 -4.76 8.19
N LYS A 207 13.00 -5.90 8.24
CA LYS A 207 12.49 -7.17 7.67
C LYS A 207 11.15 -7.62 8.28
N ALA A 208 10.95 -7.41 9.57
CA ALA A 208 9.75 -7.82 10.31
C ALA A 208 9.22 -6.66 11.20
N PRO A 209 8.61 -5.62 10.60
CA PRO A 209 8.21 -4.42 11.34
C PRO A 209 7.21 -4.73 12.46
N GLN A 210 6.34 -5.72 12.26
CA GLN A 210 5.39 -6.15 13.28
C GLN A 210 6.09 -6.61 14.56
N GLN A 211 7.18 -7.38 14.45
CA GLN A 211 7.88 -7.93 15.62
C GLN A 211 8.54 -6.83 16.44
N SER A 212 9.24 -5.90 15.76
CA SER A 212 9.85 -4.74 16.41
C SER A 212 8.82 -3.91 17.17
N MET A 213 7.67 -3.63 16.55
CA MET A 213 6.58 -2.89 17.19
C MET A 213 5.94 -3.65 18.37
N ILE A 214 5.74 -4.97 18.23
CA ILE A 214 5.16 -5.82 19.28
C ILE A 214 6.02 -5.82 20.54
N ASN A 215 7.35 -5.81 20.40
CA ASN A 215 8.29 -5.81 21.53
C ASN A 215 8.17 -4.54 22.40
N GLU A 216 7.78 -3.41 21.80
CA GLU A 216 7.59 -2.14 22.51
C GLU A 216 6.22 -1.98 23.18
N ILE A 217 5.24 -2.82 22.80
CA ILE A 217 3.86 -2.74 23.29
C ILE A 217 3.70 -3.61 24.53
N LYS A 218 3.12 -3.08 25.61
CA LYS A 218 2.82 -3.87 26.83
C LYS A 218 1.52 -4.69 26.74
N ARG A 219 0.47 -4.16 26.11
CA ARG A 219 -0.87 -4.77 26.06
C ARG A 219 -0.96 -5.87 24.99
N SER A 220 -1.32 -7.09 25.40
CA SER A 220 -1.46 -8.27 24.52
C SER A 220 -2.44 -8.06 23.36
N GLU A 221 -3.58 -7.43 23.62
CA GLU A 221 -4.58 -7.11 22.59
C GLU A 221 -4.00 -6.22 21.49
N THR A 222 -3.19 -5.23 21.88
CA THR A 222 -2.58 -4.29 20.93
C THR A 222 -1.49 -4.99 20.13
N ARG A 223 -0.73 -5.91 20.76
CA ARG A 223 0.23 -6.78 20.05
C ARG A 223 -0.47 -7.63 18.99
N HIS A 224 -1.61 -8.24 19.33
CA HIS A 224 -2.38 -9.03 18.38
C HIS A 224 -2.84 -8.18 17.19
N ARG A 225 -3.37 -6.97 17.42
CA ARG A 225 -3.81 -6.09 16.32
C ARG A 225 -2.67 -5.63 15.42
N VAL A 226 -1.53 -5.24 16.00
CA VAL A 226 -0.34 -4.84 15.23
C VAL A 226 0.19 -6.01 14.40
N SER A 227 0.16 -7.23 14.92
CA SER A 227 0.54 -8.44 14.16
C SER A 227 -0.29 -8.64 12.88
N GLN A 228 -1.53 -8.13 12.86
CA GLN A 228 -2.47 -8.31 11.76
C GLN A 228 -2.32 -7.27 10.64
N ILE A 229 -1.54 -6.22 10.85
CA ILE A 229 -1.35 -5.13 9.89
C ILE A 229 -0.39 -5.58 8.77
N PRO A 230 -0.79 -5.44 7.49
CA PRO A 230 0.00 -5.92 6.36
C PRO A 230 1.04 -4.87 5.88
N PHE A 231 1.92 -4.40 6.78
CA PHE A 231 2.91 -3.34 6.49
C PHE A 231 3.73 -3.60 5.22
N LYS A 232 4.38 -4.76 5.12
CA LYS A 232 5.18 -5.12 3.93
C LYS A 232 4.36 -5.26 2.65
N THR A 233 3.09 -5.65 2.77
CA THR A 233 2.20 -5.72 1.60
C THR A 233 1.82 -4.32 1.12
N ILE A 234 1.64 -3.36 2.03
CA ILE A 234 1.39 -1.95 1.71
C ILE A 234 2.61 -1.38 1.00
N GLU A 235 3.78 -1.47 1.62
CA GLU A 235 5.05 -0.98 1.08
C GLU A 235 5.30 -1.53 -0.32
N LYS A 236 5.25 -2.87 -0.49
CA LYS A 236 5.49 -3.52 -1.78
C LYS A 236 4.46 -3.12 -2.84
N LEU A 237 3.17 -3.06 -2.49
CA LEU A 237 2.15 -2.70 -3.47
C LEU A 237 2.27 -1.24 -3.92
N ILE A 238 2.64 -0.34 -3.01
CA ILE A 238 2.91 1.06 -3.33
C ILE A 238 4.13 1.15 -4.24
N GLU A 239 5.21 0.45 -3.92
CA GLU A 239 6.44 0.40 -4.73
C GLU A 239 6.17 -0.10 -6.16
N ASP A 240 5.48 -1.25 -6.29
CA ASP A 240 5.08 -1.81 -7.58
C ASP A 240 4.21 -0.79 -8.37
N LYS A 241 3.22 -0.19 -7.71
CA LYS A 241 2.32 0.80 -8.34
C LYS A 241 3.03 2.10 -8.71
N ALA A 242 4.02 2.49 -7.92
CA ALA A 242 4.80 3.69 -8.18
C ALA A 242 5.59 3.52 -9.49
N LEU A 243 6.31 2.40 -9.63
CA LEU A 243 7.06 2.09 -10.85
C LEU A 243 6.18 2.00 -12.09
N GLU A 244 4.98 1.42 -11.96
CA GLU A 244 3.99 1.35 -13.06
C GLU A 244 3.54 2.74 -13.55
N ARG A 245 3.54 3.76 -12.68
CA ARG A 245 2.98 5.09 -12.92
C ARG A 245 4.04 6.21 -12.97
N GLY A 246 5.31 5.85 -13.15
CA GLY A 246 6.40 6.82 -13.23
C GLY A 246 6.73 7.54 -11.93
N SER A 247 6.22 7.03 -10.81
CA SER A 247 6.53 7.48 -9.46
C SER A 247 7.73 6.70 -8.91
N ARG A 248 8.42 7.25 -7.91
CA ARG A 248 9.53 6.58 -7.22
C ARG A 248 9.29 6.57 -5.73
N MET A 249 9.64 5.47 -5.07
CA MET A 249 9.54 5.35 -3.61
C MET A 249 10.94 5.35 -2.99
N PHE A 250 11.13 6.18 -1.98
CA PHE A 250 12.35 6.29 -1.18
C PHE A 250 12.05 5.92 0.27
N LYS A 251 12.99 5.21 0.89
CA LYS A 251 12.91 4.82 2.29
C LYS A 251 13.89 5.67 3.08
N VAL A 252 13.41 6.27 4.16
CA VAL A 252 14.21 7.10 5.07
C VAL A 252 14.33 6.42 6.43
N SER A 253 15.40 6.74 7.16
CA SER A 253 15.58 6.24 8.52
C SER A 253 14.39 6.60 9.41
N SER A 254 13.87 5.62 10.15
CA SER A 254 12.84 5.78 11.19
C SER A 254 13.33 6.53 12.43
N HIS A 255 14.63 6.82 12.53
CA HIS A 255 15.24 7.38 13.73
C HIS A 255 14.64 8.73 14.12
N ARG A 256 13.95 8.77 15.26
CA ARG A 256 13.35 9.97 15.89
C ARG A 256 12.21 10.66 15.11
N ASN A 257 11.69 10.08 14.03
CA ASN A 257 10.62 10.71 13.23
C ASN A 257 9.39 11.05 14.07
N SER A 258 9.00 10.17 14.98
CA SER A 258 7.84 10.38 15.86
C SER A 258 8.18 11.01 17.22
N LYS A 259 9.46 11.29 17.49
CA LYS A 259 9.94 11.77 18.82
C LYS A 259 10.42 13.21 18.79
N VAL A 260 10.77 13.73 17.62
CA VAL A 260 11.29 15.09 17.47
C VAL A 260 10.18 15.96 16.90
N ARG A 261 9.99 17.13 17.52
CA ARG A 261 9.08 18.11 16.96
C ARG A 261 9.63 18.59 15.63
N PRO A 262 8.81 18.65 14.56
CA PRO A 262 9.27 19.22 13.31
C PRO A 262 9.79 20.65 13.53
N GLU A 263 8.97 21.57 14.01
CA GLU A 263 9.31 23.00 14.03
C GLU A 263 10.59 23.35 14.81
N HIS A 264 10.74 22.78 16.01
CA HIS A 264 11.80 23.16 16.94
C HIS A 264 12.97 22.17 16.98
N PHE A 265 12.85 21.01 16.31
CA PHE A 265 13.85 19.94 16.35
C PHE A 265 14.22 19.43 17.75
N MET A 266 13.32 19.62 18.73
CA MET A 266 13.51 19.16 20.11
C MET A 266 12.76 17.85 20.37
N MET A 267 13.33 17.04 21.26
CA MET A 267 12.67 15.82 21.75
C MET A 267 11.37 16.19 22.47
N MET A 268 10.29 15.56 22.04
CA MET A 268 8.97 15.75 22.60
C MET A 268 8.78 14.85 23.83
N ARG A 269 8.07 15.37 24.84
CA ARG A 269 7.65 14.65 26.03
C ARG A 269 6.30 13.99 25.78
N LYS A 270 6.10 12.83 26.42
CA LYS A 270 4.82 12.12 26.37
C LYS A 270 3.77 12.88 27.16
N THR A 271 2.54 12.88 26.67
CA THR A 271 1.36 13.32 27.42
C THR A 271 0.51 12.10 27.79
N ASP A 272 -0.66 12.33 28.40
CA ASP A 272 -1.63 11.26 28.71
C ASP A 272 -2.22 10.63 27.44
N ASP A 273 -2.29 11.39 26.34
CA ASP A 273 -2.67 10.87 25.04
C ASP A 273 -1.44 10.34 24.30
N TRP A 274 -1.53 9.12 23.79
CA TRP A 274 -0.46 8.50 23.02
C TRP A 274 -0.24 9.17 21.66
N HIS A 275 -1.26 9.81 21.08
CA HIS A 275 -1.16 10.53 19.81
C HIS A 275 -0.61 11.95 19.95
N ILE A 276 -0.72 12.56 21.14
CA ILE A 276 -0.33 13.94 21.36
C ILE A 276 0.97 13.98 22.17
N LEU A 277 1.96 14.70 21.66
CA LEU A 277 3.24 14.92 22.34
C LEU A 277 3.43 16.41 22.59
N GLN A 278 4.18 16.74 23.63
CA GLN A 278 4.43 18.13 24.01
C GLN A 278 5.91 18.47 23.83
N CYS A 279 6.17 19.63 23.22
CA CYS A 279 7.51 20.19 23.12
C CYS A 279 7.95 20.81 24.46
N PRO A 280 9.26 20.88 24.76
CA PRO A 280 9.76 21.65 25.91
C PRO A 280 9.32 23.13 25.94
N LEU A 281 8.98 23.70 24.78
CA LEU A 281 8.40 25.05 24.64
C LEU A 281 6.88 25.08 24.80
N GLY A 282 6.25 24.04 25.35
CA GLY A 282 4.82 24.03 25.70
C GLY A 282 3.85 23.65 24.58
N HIS A 283 4.21 23.72 23.29
CA HIS A 283 3.24 23.40 22.23
C HIS A 283 3.00 21.89 22.05
N TYR A 284 1.76 21.55 21.71
CA TYR A 284 1.31 20.19 21.41
C TYR A 284 1.42 19.86 19.93
N VAL A 285 1.79 18.61 19.62
CA VAL A 285 1.97 18.12 18.25
C VAL A 285 1.41 16.70 18.15
N ASN A 286 0.68 16.41 17.07
CA ASN A 286 0.26 15.05 16.75
C ASN A 286 1.48 14.24 16.29
N ARG A 287 1.73 13.10 16.95
CA ARG A 287 2.85 12.20 16.70
C ARG A 287 2.92 11.71 15.25
N ASP A 288 1.79 11.35 14.67
CA ASP A 288 1.72 10.79 13.31
C ASP A 288 2.04 11.87 12.27
N TYR A 289 1.57 13.11 12.51
CA TYR A 289 1.92 14.27 11.70
C TYR A 289 3.39 14.68 11.86
N ALA A 290 3.93 14.61 13.07
CA ALA A 290 5.36 14.83 13.28
C ALA A 290 6.21 13.82 12.48
N SER A 291 5.79 12.55 12.46
CA SER A 291 6.47 11.47 11.74
C SER A 291 6.60 11.76 10.25
N ILE A 292 5.49 12.04 9.58
CA ILE A 292 5.47 12.32 8.14
C ILE A 292 6.24 13.60 7.78
N LEU A 293 6.13 14.66 8.58
CA LEU A 293 6.87 15.90 8.36
C LEU A 293 8.38 15.67 8.49
N ASN A 294 8.83 14.98 9.54
CA ASN A 294 10.24 14.67 9.72
C ASN A 294 10.79 13.76 8.60
N MET A 295 10.00 12.82 8.09
CA MET A 295 10.38 12.00 6.93
C MET A 295 10.54 12.82 5.67
N LEU A 296 9.58 13.71 5.39
CA LEU A 296 9.65 14.63 4.26
C LEU A 296 10.94 15.46 4.28
N TRP A 297 11.37 15.86 5.47
CA TRP A 297 12.56 16.70 5.64
C TRP A 297 13.87 15.95 5.45
N LYS A 298 13.93 14.69 5.90
CA LYS A 298 15.11 13.82 5.70
C LYS A 298 15.40 13.53 4.23
N ALA A 299 14.39 13.62 3.36
CA ALA A 299 14.53 13.36 1.93
C ALA A 299 15.10 14.54 1.13
N THR A 300 15.24 15.74 1.73
CA THR A 300 15.81 16.90 1.02
C THR A 300 17.34 16.96 1.17
N PRO A 301 18.14 17.07 0.08
CA PRO A 301 19.62 16.93 0.07
C PRO A 301 20.39 17.87 1.00
N GLU A 302 19.70 18.89 1.49
CA GLU A 302 20.29 20.10 2.03
C GLU A 302 19.65 20.46 3.38
N GLY A 303 18.63 19.71 3.81
CA GLY A 303 17.89 19.98 5.05
C GLY A 303 17.37 21.41 5.12
N TRP A 304 17.10 22.10 3.99
CA TRP A 304 16.75 23.53 3.94
C TRP A 304 15.52 23.89 4.78
N ILE A 305 14.62 22.95 5.03
CA ILE A 305 13.48 23.15 5.94
C ILE A 305 13.95 23.33 7.41
N LYS A 306 15.13 22.82 7.79
CA LYS A 306 15.77 23.08 9.11
C LYS A 306 16.16 24.54 9.32
N GLY A 307 16.47 25.28 8.26
CA GLY A 307 16.91 26.68 8.33
C GLY A 307 15.78 27.70 8.48
N VAL A 308 14.54 27.32 8.13
CA VAL A 308 13.39 28.26 8.07
C VAL A 308 12.89 28.65 9.46
N TRP A 309 12.94 27.75 10.44
CA TRP A 309 12.49 28.06 11.81
C TRP A 309 13.51 28.87 12.62
N TRP A 310 14.80 28.78 12.32
CA TRP A 310 15.80 29.70 12.88
C TRP A 310 15.53 31.15 12.46
N ASN A 311 15.01 31.37 11.25
CA ASN A 311 14.61 32.70 10.77
C ASN A 311 13.29 33.20 11.37
N MET A 312 12.35 32.30 11.73
CA MET A 312 11.16 32.70 12.51
C MET A 312 11.53 33.06 13.95
N ARG A 313 12.50 32.36 14.55
CA ARG A 313 13.02 32.69 15.90
C ARG A 313 13.63 34.10 15.94
N LYS A 314 14.40 34.50 14.92
CA LYS A 314 14.95 35.86 14.79
C LYS A 314 13.90 36.97 14.56
N LYS A 315 12.65 36.62 14.24
CA LYS A 315 11.56 37.58 14.01
C LYS A 315 10.50 37.57 15.12
N MET A 316 10.71 36.78 16.17
CA MET A 316 9.83 36.68 17.35
C MET A 316 10.48 37.21 18.63
N ASP A 317 11.75 37.65 18.54
CA ASP A 317 12.36 38.62 19.46
C ASP A 317 12.06 40.03 18.91
#